data_AF-A0A7S0SGP8-F1
#
_entry.id   AF-A0A7S0SGP8-F1
#
_cell.length_a   1.000
_cell.length_b   1.000
_cell.length_c   1.000
_cell.angle_alpha   90.00
_cell.angle_beta   90.00
_cell.angle_gamma   90.00
#
_symmetry.space_group_name_H-M   'P 1'
#
loop_
_entity.id
_entity.type
_entity.pdbx_description
1 polymer ?
#
loop_
_entity_poly.entity_id
_entity_poly.type
_entity_poly.pdbx_seq_one_letter_code
_entity_poly.pdbx_strand_id
1 'polypeptide(L)'
;VNPLPLPLPPPGDVRACAMGGAKVESAYQAVACIAGAVDVPGADGAITVDMPGLDSEMTFYVYATAEDLEDLRPPHPFLLAPRDVSYPSTANLQRAVTRVTPCEGVVTVDISPPRWNHGGVGGGGDPTATAVTSTDLTVSFGLSEPGDVFWVVILGGQNTGGYSEPAAVQSQSAPTAADVMRGTGAGGGEHVASGTSTVTSSSANTNTTIHISGSLMPRVSYDVYLTARDVAGNVMVGGAATVRVTTRDDTPPAFRDDSPSMLVGGRVAQVA
;
A
#
# COMPACT_ATOMS: atom_id res chain seq x y z
N VAL A 1 -43.56 31.62 42.26
CA VAL A 1 -42.51 32.16 41.37
C VAL A 1 -41.84 30.96 40.74
N ASN A 2 -42.00 30.73 39.42
CA ASN A 2 -41.27 29.64 38.76
C ASN A 2 -39.77 29.92 38.93
N PRO A 3 -38.93 28.92 39.27
CA PRO A 3 -37.49 29.09 39.16
C PRO A 3 -37.19 29.43 37.70
N LEU A 4 -36.58 30.60 37.49
CA LEU A 4 -36.08 30.99 36.19
C LEU A 4 -35.16 29.87 35.68
N PRO A 5 -35.24 29.49 34.39
CA PRO A 5 -34.28 28.57 33.83
C PRO A 5 -32.89 29.15 34.08
N LEU A 6 -32.04 28.39 34.76
CA LEU A 6 -30.64 28.74 34.92
C LEU A 6 -30.09 28.99 33.51
N PRO A 7 -29.28 30.05 33.30
CA PRO A 7 -28.62 30.25 32.03
C PRO A 7 -27.91 28.95 31.66
N LEU A 8 -28.15 28.44 30.45
CA LEU A 8 -27.35 27.34 29.94
C LEU A 8 -25.87 27.76 30.07
N PRO A 9 -24.99 26.86 30.56
CA PRO A 9 -23.57 27.17 30.59
C PRO A 9 -23.12 27.61 29.20
N PRO A 10 -22.25 28.64 29.08
CA PRO A 10 -21.76 29.07 27.78
C PRO A 10 -21.02 27.90 27.08
N PRO A 11 -20.97 27.91 25.74
CA PRO A 11 -20.12 26.98 25.00
C PRO A 11 -18.66 27.21 25.39
N GLY A 12 -17.93 26.13 25.62
CA GLY A 12 -16.47 26.16 25.78
C GLY A 12 -15.80 25.53 24.57
N ASP A 13 -14.47 25.62 24.46
CA ASP A 13 -13.71 24.99 23.38
C ASP A 13 -12.77 23.93 23.95
N VAL A 14 -12.69 22.78 23.30
CA VAL A 14 -11.63 21.79 23.56
C VAL A 14 -10.61 21.85 22.44
N ARG A 15 -9.34 22.06 22.81
CA ARG A 15 -8.20 21.96 21.90
C ARG A 15 -7.49 20.64 22.15
N ALA A 16 -7.33 19.83 21.10
CA ALA A 16 -6.57 18.59 21.15
C ALA A 16 -5.32 18.69 20.28
N CYS A 17 -4.24 18.04 20.72
CA CYS A 17 -2.98 17.96 20.02
C CYS A 17 -2.48 16.52 20.05
N ALA A 18 -2.21 15.95 18.88
CA ALA A 18 -1.47 14.70 18.74
C ALA A 18 0.00 15.00 18.47
N MET A 19 0.89 14.37 19.24
CA MET A 19 2.35 14.46 19.05
C MET A 19 2.92 13.07 18.76
N GLY A 20 3.68 12.95 17.67
CA GLY A 20 4.44 11.75 17.34
C GLY A 20 5.73 11.69 18.15
N GLY A 21 6.13 10.49 18.58
CA GLY A 21 7.41 10.30 19.28
C GLY A 21 7.94 8.87 19.26
N ALA A 22 9.23 8.73 18.94
CA ALA A 22 10.00 7.53 19.24
C ALA A 22 10.42 7.56 20.71
N LYS A 23 10.28 6.42 21.42
CA LYS A 23 10.65 6.29 22.82
C LYS A 23 12.19 6.29 22.94
N VAL A 24 12.80 7.47 23.07
CA VAL A 24 14.21 7.61 23.45
C VAL A 24 14.25 7.89 24.95
N GLU A 25 15.03 7.11 25.69
CA GLU A 25 15.10 7.17 27.15
C GLU A 25 15.30 8.63 27.63
N SER A 26 14.27 9.14 28.33
CA SER A 26 14.18 10.41 29.08
C SER A 26 13.79 11.72 28.37
N ALA A 27 13.47 11.78 27.08
CA ALA A 27 12.85 12.98 26.50
C ALA A 27 12.03 12.70 25.23
N TYR A 28 10.74 13.08 25.22
CA TYR A 28 9.96 13.16 23.98
C TYR A 28 10.39 14.39 23.20
N GLN A 29 11.14 14.21 22.10
CA GLN A 29 11.24 15.25 21.07
C GLN A 29 9.95 15.19 20.24
N ALA A 30 9.07 16.17 20.43
CA ALA A 30 7.84 16.28 19.65
C ALA A 30 8.19 16.55 18.18
N VAL A 31 7.96 15.54 17.32
CA VAL A 31 8.07 15.69 15.87
C VAL A 31 6.66 15.96 15.36
N ALA A 32 6.39 17.24 15.07
CA ALA A 32 5.12 17.78 14.55
C ALA A 32 3.86 17.58 15.44
N CYS A 33 3.11 18.67 15.60
CA CYS A 33 1.82 18.67 16.31
C CYS A 33 0.68 18.75 15.29
N ILE A 34 -0.21 17.75 15.27
CA ILE A 34 -1.51 17.88 14.59
C ILE A 34 -2.50 18.36 15.64
N ALA A 35 -3.02 19.57 15.46
CA ALA A 35 -3.90 20.22 16.43
C ALA A 35 -5.30 20.47 15.83
N GLY A 36 -6.32 20.33 16.66
CA GLY A 36 -7.71 20.63 16.34
C GLY A 36 -8.41 21.32 17.50
N ALA A 37 -9.49 22.04 17.20
CA ALA A 37 -10.38 22.64 18.19
C ALA A 37 -11.83 22.29 17.86
N VAL A 38 -12.64 22.00 18.88
CA VAL A 38 -14.07 21.70 18.74
C VAL A 38 -14.85 22.39 19.86
N ASP A 39 -15.92 23.07 19.49
CA ASP A 39 -16.86 23.69 20.41
C ASP A 39 -17.58 22.61 21.23
N VAL A 40 -17.72 22.85 22.53
CA VAL A 40 -18.44 22.03 23.49
C VAL A 40 -19.88 22.55 23.57
N PRO A 41 -20.88 21.84 23.00
CA PRO A 41 -22.25 22.35 22.91
C PRO A 41 -23.00 22.36 24.26
N GLY A 42 -22.45 21.72 25.29
CA GLY A 42 -23.00 21.70 26.64
C GLY A 42 -22.12 20.90 27.60
N ALA A 43 -22.33 21.13 28.91
CA ALA A 43 -21.63 20.39 29.96
C ALA A 43 -21.91 18.88 29.89
N ASP A 44 -20.96 18.09 30.38
CA ASP A 44 -21.05 16.63 30.55
C ASP A 44 -21.31 15.82 29.26
N GLY A 45 -21.09 16.43 28.09
CA GLY A 45 -21.18 15.78 26.79
C GLY A 45 -19.86 15.09 26.37
N ALA A 46 -19.98 13.94 25.71
CA ALA A 46 -18.85 13.35 25.00
C ALA A 46 -18.62 14.14 23.69
N ILE A 47 -17.35 14.46 23.40
CA ILE A 47 -16.94 15.19 22.21
C ILE A 47 -15.96 14.33 21.44
N THR A 48 -16.18 14.21 20.13
CA THR A 48 -15.26 13.54 19.23
C THR A 48 -14.45 14.58 18.47
N VAL A 49 -13.12 14.43 18.48
CA VAL A 49 -12.20 15.26 17.73
C VAL A 49 -11.50 14.41 16.68
N ASP A 50 -11.75 14.67 15.41
CA ASP A 50 -11.07 14.01 14.31
C ASP A 50 -9.68 14.61 14.12
N MET A 51 -8.67 13.74 14.05
CA MET A 51 -7.26 14.11 13.83
C MET A 51 -6.76 13.44 12.54
N PRO A 52 -7.08 14.00 11.35
CA PRO A 52 -6.63 13.44 10.09
C PRO A 52 -5.12 13.65 9.89
N GLY A 53 -4.51 12.81 9.05
CA GLY A 53 -3.11 12.96 8.67
C GLY A 53 -2.09 12.45 9.67
N LEU A 54 -2.50 11.60 10.63
CA LEU A 54 -1.56 10.85 11.44
C LEU A 54 -0.83 9.83 10.57
N ASP A 55 0.49 9.76 10.71
CA ASP A 55 1.31 8.81 9.98
C ASP A 55 1.02 7.36 10.43
N SER A 56 1.19 6.41 9.50
CA SER A 56 1.05 4.96 9.70
C SER A 56 2.07 4.42 10.71
N GLU A 57 1.70 3.38 11.46
CA GLU A 57 2.57 2.62 12.38
C GLU A 57 3.37 3.47 13.40
N MET A 58 2.89 4.68 13.68
CA MET A 58 3.56 5.61 14.59
C MET A 58 2.80 5.70 15.91
N THR A 59 3.57 5.86 16.99
CA THR A 59 2.98 6.06 18.33
C THR A 59 2.68 7.53 18.56
N PHE A 60 1.42 7.83 18.85
CA PHE A 60 0.96 9.18 19.15
C PHE A 60 0.48 9.32 20.59
N TYR A 61 0.70 10.52 21.10
CA TYR A 61 0.24 10.96 22.41
C TYR A 61 -0.75 12.10 22.18
N VAL A 62 -1.99 11.90 22.62
CA VAL A 62 -3.03 12.91 22.51
C VAL A 62 -3.15 13.65 23.83
N TYR A 63 -3.13 14.96 23.72
CA TYR A 63 -3.21 15.91 24.80
C TYR A 63 -4.37 16.85 24.53
N ALA A 64 -5.22 17.09 25.53
CA ALA A 64 -6.38 17.98 25.42
C ALA A 64 -6.35 19.05 26.51
N THR A 65 -6.81 20.24 26.16
CA THR A 65 -7.11 21.33 27.10
C THR A 65 -8.49 21.88 26.78
N ALA A 66 -9.25 22.22 27.82
CA ALA A 66 -10.52 22.91 27.68
C ALA A 66 -10.38 24.38 28.11
N GLU A 67 -11.14 25.25 27.47
CA GLU A 67 -11.35 26.63 27.87
C GLU A 67 -12.85 26.86 27.98
N ASP A 68 -13.30 27.35 29.12
CA ASP A 68 -14.67 27.86 29.25
C ASP A 68 -14.61 29.36 28.93
N LEU A 69 -15.37 29.76 27.90
CA LEU A 69 -15.37 31.10 27.32
C LEU A 69 -16.19 32.05 28.19
N GLU A 70 -15.83 32.09 29.47
CA GLU A 70 -16.46 32.92 30.49
C GLU A 70 -16.42 34.40 30.08
N ASP A 71 -15.39 34.80 29.32
CA ASP A 71 -15.20 36.11 28.69
C ASP A 71 -16.37 36.53 27.78
N LEU A 72 -17.05 35.55 27.17
CA LEU A 72 -18.21 35.76 26.30
C LEU A 72 -19.56 35.69 27.02
N ARG A 73 -19.59 35.46 28.34
CA ARG A 73 -20.84 35.38 29.11
C ARG A 73 -21.56 36.74 29.13
N PRO A 74 -22.83 36.82 28.69
CA PRO A 74 -23.61 38.05 28.82
C PRO A 74 -23.74 38.45 30.29
N PRO A 75 -23.53 39.73 30.64
CA PRO A 75 -23.69 40.18 32.02
C PRO A 75 -25.12 39.96 32.50
N HIS A 76 -25.27 39.46 33.72
CA HIS A 76 -26.59 39.24 34.29
C HIS A 76 -27.34 40.58 34.43
N PRO A 77 -28.63 40.68 34.04
CA PRO A 77 -29.37 41.96 33.99
C PRO A 77 -29.44 42.74 35.31
N PHE A 78 -29.25 42.05 36.44
CA PHE A 78 -29.33 42.63 37.79
C PHE A 78 -27.97 42.93 38.44
N LEU A 79 -26.86 42.59 37.77
CA LEU A 79 -25.54 43.11 38.17
C LEU A 79 -25.38 44.50 37.56
N LEU A 80 -25.94 45.51 38.23
CA LEU A 80 -25.58 46.91 37.99
C LEU A 80 -24.12 47.08 38.41
N ALA A 81 -23.18 46.75 37.52
CA ALA A 81 -21.84 47.27 37.63
C ALA A 81 -21.95 48.81 37.62
N PRO A 82 -21.23 49.54 38.49
CA PRO A 82 -20.97 50.96 38.25
C PRO A 82 -20.49 51.09 36.80
N ARG A 83 -20.91 52.14 36.08
CA ARG A 83 -20.62 52.37 34.64
C ARG A 83 -19.15 52.25 34.23
N ASP A 84 -18.23 52.13 35.19
CA ASP A 84 -16.77 52.11 35.02
C ASP A 84 -16.08 50.87 35.62
N VAL A 85 -16.81 49.84 36.07
CA VAL A 85 -16.21 48.57 36.54
C VAL A 85 -16.51 47.47 35.52
N SER A 86 -15.61 47.28 34.56
CA SER A 86 -15.54 46.01 33.83
C SER A 86 -15.20 44.92 34.84
N TYR A 87 -16.11 44.00 35.11
CA TYR A 87 -15.71 42.68 35.58
C TYR A 87 -14.94 42.06 34.42
N PRO A 88 -13.62 41.84 34.51
CA PRO A 88 -12.96 41.08 33.47
C PRO A 88 -13.48 39.66 33.66
N SER A 89 -14.45 39.27 32.84
CA SER A 89 -14.68 37.86 32.58
C SER A 89 -13.38 37.35 31.95
N THR A 90 -12.48 36.85 32.79
CA THR A 90 -11.22 36.30 32.34
C THR A 90 -11.50 34.88 31.88
N ALA A 91 -11.17 34.58 30.63
CA ALA A 91 -11.13 33.20 30.14
C ALA A 91 -10.45 32.29 31.17
N ASN A 92 -11.07 31.15 31.48
CA ASN A 92 -10.67 30.27 32.57
C ASN A 92 -10.01 28.99 32.05
N LEU A 93 -9.08 29.15 31.10
CA LEU A 93 -8.31 28.07 30.48
C LEU A 93 -7.85 27.03 31.51
N GLN A 94 -8.05 25.75 31.19
CA GLN A 94 -7.62 24.66 32.04
C GLN A 94 -6.13 24.79 32.38
N ARG A 95 -5.83 24.78 33.69
CA ARG A 95 -4.51 25.09 34.25
C ARG A 95 -3.39 24.18 33.77
N ALA A 96 -3.73 22.99 33.29
CA ALA A 96 -2.80 22.04 32.71
C ALA A 96 -3.49 21.22 31.63
N VAL A 97 -2.71 20.89 30.61
CA VAL A 97 -3.10 19.96 29.56
C VAL A 97 -3.27 18.56 30.15
N THR A 98 -4.34 17.87 29.77
CA THR A 98 -4.61 16.49 30.18
C THR A 98 -4.21 15.54 29.06
N ARG A 99 -3.42 14.51 29.40
CA ARG A 99 -3.13 13.43 28.46
C ARG A 99 -4.35 12.51 28.34
N VAL A 100 -4.83 12.33 27.12
CA VAL A 100 -6.01 11.53 26.80
C VAL A 100 -5.64 10.07 26.56
N THR A 101 -4.45 9.79 26.00
CA THR A 101 -4.03 8.42 25.68
C THR A 101 -3.47 7.67 26.90
N PRO A 102 -3.55 6.32 26.91
CA PRO A 102 -2.85 5.48 27.89
C PRO A 102 -1.36 5.78 27.92
N CYS A 103 -0.66 5.45 29.01
CA CYS A 103 0.76 5.74 29.24
C CYS A 103 1.72 5.28 28.11
N GLU A 104 1.32 4.28 27.33
CA GLU A 104 2.08 3.73 26.20
C GLU A 104 1.83 4.45 24.86
N GLY A 105 0.86 5.37 24.82
CA GLY A 105 0.43 6.02 23.58
C GLY A 105 -0.63 5.19 22.84
N VAL A 106 -1.00 5.64 21.64
CA VAL A 106 -1.81 4.88 20.69
C VAL A 106 -0.99 4.71 19.43
N VAL A 107 -0.86 3.47 18.96
CA VAL A 107 -0.19 3.17 17.69
C VAL A 107 -1.24 3.25 16.59
N THR A 108 -0.97 4.03 15.55
CA THR A 108 -1.81 4.04 14.35
C THR A 108 -1.74 2.70 13.64
N VAL A 109 -2.86 2.29 13.04
CA VAL A 109 -2.89 1.09 12.20
C VAL A 109 -2.03 1.31 10.97
N ASP A 110 -1.54 0.21 10.40
CA ASP A 110 -0.84 0.25 9.14
C ASP A 110 -1.81 0.58 7.98
N ILE A 111 -1.54 1.67 7.29
CA ILE A 111 -2.28 2.16 6.12
C ILE A 111 -1.40 2.27 4.88
N SER A 112 -0.12 1.93 4.98
CA SER A 112 0.82 1.98 3.86
C SER A 112 0.62 0.77 2.96
N PRO A 113 0.40 0.94 1.65
CA PRO A 113 0.38 -0.19 0.74
C PRO A 113 1.78 -0.70 0.38
N PRO A 114 1.91 -1.98 0.03
CA PRO A 114 3.20 -2.54 -0.33
C PRO A 114 3.65 -1.99 -1.68
N ARG A 115 4.96 -1.78 -1.81
CA ARG A 115 5.61 -1.39 -3.07
C ARG A 115 6.68 -2.40 -3.45
N TRP A 116 6.95 -2.49 -4.76
CA TRP A 116 8.13 -3.18 -5.24
C TRP A 116 9.38 -2.41 -4.79
N ASN A 117 10.39 -3.14 -4.36
CA ASN A 117 11.69 -2.54 -4.11
C ASN A 117 12.30 -2.21 -5.47
N HIS A 118 12.22 -0.95 -5.88
CA HIS A 118 12.86 -0.46 -7.10
C HIS A 118 14.38 -0.39 -6.89
N GLY A 119 15.13 -0.84 -7.90
CA GLY A 119 16.58 -1.04 -7.81
C GLY A 119 17.37 0.17 -7.30
N GLY A 120 17.89 0.05 -6.09
CA GLY A 120 18.96 0.88 -5.53
C GLY A 120 19.98 -0.03 -4.83
N VAL A 121 21.25 0.40 -4.81
CA VAL A 121 22.39 -0.35 -4.25
C VAL A 121 22.03 -0.87 -2.86
N GLY A 122 21.75 -2.18 -2.78
CA GLY A 122 21.19 -2.78 -1.58
C GLY A 122 19.82 -3.46 -1.73
N GLY A 123 19.47 -4.00 -2.90
CA GLY A 123 19.22 -5.45 -3.05
C GLY A 123 17.77 -5.99 -3.15
N GLY A 124 16.77 -5.16 -3.45
CA GLY A 124 15.43 -5.58 -3.83
C GLY A 124 15.14 -5.06 -5.23
N GLY A 125 14.66 -5.92 -6.12
CA GLY A 125 14.45 -5.59 -7.53
C GLY A 125 12.99 -5.55 -7.95
N ASP A 126 12.72 -4.77 -9.01
CA ASP A 126 11.49 -4.88 -9.80
C ASP A 126 11.24 -6.34 -10.21
N PRO A 127 9.97 -6.77 -10.31
CA PRO A 127 9.63 -8.08 -10.81
C PRO A 127 10.33 -8.37 -12.14
N THR A 128 11.10 -9.46 -12.18
CA THR A 128 11.93 -9.82 -13.33
C THR A 128 11.95 -11.34 -13.54
N ALA A 129 11.83 -11.77 -14.79
CA ALA A 129 11.95 -13.19 -15.15
C ALA A 129 13.42 -13.61 -15.19
N THR A 130 13.68 -14.79 -14.64
CA THR A 130 14.98 -15.45 -14.53
C THR A 130 14.79 -16.94 -14.81
N ALA A 131 15.89 -17.66 -15.07
CA ALA A 131 15.88 -19.11 -15.28
C ALA A 131 14.79 -19.61 -16.27
N VAL A 132 14.59 -18.88 -17.37
CA VAL A 132 13.58 -19.21 -18.39
C VAL A 132 14.02 -20.43 -19.19
N THR A 133 13.23 -21.50 -19.16
CA THR A 133 13.40 -22.74 -19.93
C THR A 133 12.35 -22.80 -21.05
N SER A 134 12.17 -23.98 -21.67
CA SER A 134 11.11 -24.20 -22.66
C SER A 134 9.71 -24.31 -22.02
N THR A 135 9.63 -24.70 -20.74
CA THR A 135 8.35 -24.97 -20.05
C THR A 135 8.20 -24.27 -18.69
N ASP A 136 9.25 -23.61 -18.22
CA ASP A 136 9.33 -23.07 -16.86
C ASP A 136 10.02 -21.71 -16.83
N LEU A 137 9.78 -20.95 -15.77
CA LEU A 137 10.51 -19.73 -15.46
C LEU A 137 10.48 -19.45 -13.96
N THR A 138 11.38 -18.56 -13.52
CA THR A 138 11.39 -18.05 -12.15
C THR A 138 11.19 -16.54 -12.18
N VAL A 139 10.24 -15.99 -11.43
CA VAL A 139 10.12 -14.54 -11.26
C VAL A 139 10.75 -14.13 -9.93
N SER A 140 11.67 -13.18 -9.97
CA SER A 140 12.34 -12.59 -8.82
C SER A 140 11.81 -11.18 -8.57
N PHE A 141 11.53 -10.83 -7.32
CA PHE A 141 11.05 -9.50 -6.91
C PHE A 141 11.40 -9.19 -5.45
N GLY A 142 11.42 -7.92 -5.06
CA GLY A 142 11.51 -7.49 -3.66
C GLY A 142 10.26 -6.70 -3.22
N LEU A 143 9.83 -6.87 -1.97
CA LEU A 143 8.67 -6.17 -1.38
C LEU A 143 9.11 -5.25 -0.22
N SER A 144 8.47 -4.09 -0.07
CA SER A 144 8.81 -3.12 0.97
C SER A 144 8.42 -3.55 2.38
N GLU A 145 7.42 -4.42 2.50
CA GLU A 145 6.88 -4.94 3.75
C GLU A 145 6.44 -6.41 3.56
N PRO A 146 6.26 -7.19 4.65
CA PRO A 146 5.75 -8.55 4.55
C PRO A 146 4.34 -8.56 3.99
N GLY A 147 4.01 -9.59 3.21
CA GLY A 147 2.70 -9.68 2.57
C GLY A 147 2.58 -10.87 1.62
N ASP A 148 1.42 -11.00 1.01
CA ASP A 148 1.14 -11.98 -0.03
C ASP A 148 1.31 -11.36 -1.42
N VAL A 149 2.05 -12.05 -2.28
CA VAL A 149 2.18 -11.73 -3.70
C VAL A 149 1.31 -12.68 -4.50
N PHE A 150 0.39 -12.11 -5.28
CA PHE A 150 -0.51 -12.81 -6.19
C PHE A 150 0.02 -12.68 -7.60
N TRP A 151 -0.09 -13.75 -8.39
CA TRP A 151 0.38 -13.75 -9.76
C TRP A 151 -0.53 -14.55 -10.68
N VAL A 152 -0.58 -14.10 -11.94
CA VAL A 152 -1.29 -14.75 -13.04
C VAL A 152 -0.41 -14.69 -14.29
N VAL A 153 -0.32 -15.81 -15.00
CA VAL A 153 0.32 -15.93 -16.29
C VAL A 153 -0.74 -15.96 -17.36
N ILE A 154 -0.64 -15.07 -18.35
CA ILE A 154 -1.47 -15.09 -19.54
C ILE A 154 -0.61 -15.17 -20.79
N LEU A 155 -1.22 -15.57 -21.90
CA LEU A 155 -0.53 -15.54 -23.20
C LEU A 155 -0.19 -14.09 -23.57
N GLY A 156 1.08 -13.87 -23.89
CA GLY A 156 1.65 -12.57 -24.20
C GLY A 156 1.37 -12.16 -25.64
N GLY A 157 1.03 -10.89 -25.83
CA GLY A 157 0.48 -10.38 -27.08
C GLY A 157 1.47 -9.83 -28.11
N GLN A 158 2.80 -9.88 -27.90
CA GLN A 158 3.75 -9.32 -28.87
C GLN A 158 4.91 -10.26 -29.21
N ASN A 159 4.95 -10.62 -30.50
CA ASN A 159 6.02 -11.35 -31.16
C ASN A 159 7.25 -10.46 -31.30
N THR A 160 8.24 -10.57 -30.41
CA THR A 160 9.52 -9.86 -30.60
C THR A 160 10.50 -10.65 -31.47
N GLY A 161 10.17 -11.87 -31.89
CA GLY A 161 11.15 -12.83 -32.45
C GLY A 161 11.04 -13.21 -33.94
N GLY A 162 10.02 -12.77 -34.70
CA GLY A 162 9.86 -13.18 -36.10
C GLY A 162 9.52 -14.67 -36.33
N TYR A 163 9.36 -15.45 -35.26
CA TYR A 163 8.78 -16.79 -35.30
C TYR A 163 7.27 -16.67 -35.46
N SER A 164 6.71 -17.39 -36.43
CA SER A 164 5.26 -17.50 -36.60
C SER A 164 4.68 -18.30 -35.44
N GLU A 165 4.08 -17.61 -34.47
CA GLU A 165 3.23 -18.25 -33.46
C GLU A 165 2.08 -19.01 -34.15
N PRO A 166 1.52 -20.06 -33.52
CA PRO A 166 0.20 -20.53 -33.87
C PRO A 166 -0.75 -19.32 -33.93
N ALA A 167 -1.54 -19.20 -34.99
CA ALA A 167 -2.37 -18.04 -35.32
C ALA A 167 -3.45 -17.64 -34.26
N ALA A 168 -3.44 -18.27 -33.09
CA ALA A 168 -4.45 -18.13 -32.03
C ALA A 168 -4.04 -17.26 -30.84
N VAL A 169 -2.81 -16.71 -30.79
CA VAL A 169 -2.41 -15.86 -29.66
C VAL A 169 -2.96 -14.43 -29.86
N GLN A 170 -4.26 -14.26 -29.59
CA GLN A 170 -4.82 -12.93 -29.44
C GLN A 170 -4.20 -12.29 -28.21
N SER A 171 -3.69 -11.06 -28.35
CA SER A 171 -3.25 -10.25 -27.22
C SER A 171 -4.39 -10.17 -26.21
N GLN A 172 -4.22 -10.79 -25.05
CA GLN A 172 -5.22 -10.72 -23.99
C GLN A 172 -5.16 -9.34 -23.33
N SER A 173 -6.31 -8.82 -22.91
CA SER A 173 -6.34 -7.58 -22.15
C SER A 173 -5.59 -7.75 -20.82
N ALA A 174 -4.91 -6.69 -20.39
CA ALA A 174 -4.19 -6.70 -19.12
C ALA A 174 -5.18 -6.93 -17.95
N PRO A 175 -4.91 -7.88 -17.03
CA PRO A 175 -5.72 -8.07 -15.84
C PRO A 175 -5.61 -6.89 -14.88
N THR A 176 -6.68 -6.62 -14.14
CA THR A 176 -6.62 -5.69 -12.99
C THR A 176 -5.94 -6.35 -11.79
N ALA A 177 -5.51 -5.56 -10.79
CA ALA A 177 -5.00 -6.12 -9.54
C ALA A 177 -6.02 -7.07 -8.87
N ALA A 178 -7.31 -6.75 -8.96
CA ALA A 178 -8.38 -7.61 -8.46
C ALA A 178 -8.49 -8.94 -9.25
N ASP A 179 -8.29 -8.92 -10.57
CA ASP A 179 -8.24 -10.14 -11.38
C ASP A 179 -7.04 -11.01 -10.99
N VAL A 180 -5.87 -10.40 -10.79
CA VAL A 180 -4.65 -11.11 -10.36
C VAL A 180 -4.83 -11.73 -8.97
N MET A 181 -5.41 -11.00 -8.02
CA MET A 181 -5.71 -11.54 -6.67
C MET A 181 -6.73 -12.69 -6.70
N ARG A 182 -7.63 -12.72 -7.70
CA ARG A 182 -8.56 -13.84 -7.92
C ARG A 182 -7.94 -15.00 -8.70
N GLY A 183 -6.70 -14.85 -9.18
CA GLY A 183 -6.03 -15.87 -10.00
C GLY A 183 -6.62 -16.00 -11.41
N THR A 184 -7.15 -14.92 -11.99
CA THR A 184 -7.83 -14.95 -13.31
C THR A 184 -7.24 -13.93 -14.28
N GLY A 185 -7.48 -14.13 -15.58
CA GLY A 185 -7.24 -13.10 -16.60
C GLY A 185 -8.21 -11.91 -16.47
N ALA A 186 -8.09 -10.93 -17.37
CA ALA A 186 -8.91 -9.72 -17.34
C ALA A 186 -10.41 -10.02 -17.26
N GLY A 187 -11.11 -9.39 -16.30
CA GLY A 187 -12.55 -9.56 -16.10
C GLY A 187 -12.97 -10.98 -15.69
N GLY A 188 -12.06 -11.80 -15.16
CA GLY A 188 -12.31 -13.21 -14.87
C GLY A 188 -12.05 -14.16 -16.04
N GLY A 189 -11.34 -13.71 -17.06
CA GLY A 189 -11.00 -14.51 -18.24
C GLY A 189 -10.00 -15.64 -17.99
N GLU A 190 -9.71 -16.35 -19.07
CA GLU A 190 -8.75 -17.47 -19.11
C GLU A 190 -7.35 -17.04 -18.70
N HIS A 191 -6.59 -18.00 -18.18
CA HIS A 191 -5.19 -17.84 -17.80
C HIS A 191 -4.45 -19.17 -17.96
N VAL A 192 -3.11 -19.11 -17.98
CA VAL A 192 -2.23 -20.26 -18.17
C VAL A 192 -1.88 -20.89 -16.82
N ALA A 193 -1.52 -20.05 -15.85
CA ALA A 193 -1.19 -20.46 -14.49
C ALA A 193 -1.42 -19.29 -13.53
N SER A 194 -1.72 -19.57 -12.27
CA SER A 194 -1.88 -18.56 -11.24
C SER A 194 -1.47 -19.10 -9.87
N GLY A 195 -1.22 -18.20 -8.92
CA GLY A 195 -0.87 -18.59 -7.57
C GLY A 195 -0.64 -17.43 -6.63
N THR A 196 -0.24 -17.80 -5.41
CA THR A 196 0.06 -16.88 -4.31
C THR A 196 1.34 -17.33 -3.62
N SER A 197 2.15 -16.37 -3.19
CA SER A 197 3.37 -16.60 -2.42
C SER A 197 3.45 -15.63 -1.27
N THR A 198 3.67 -16.12 -0.06
CA THR A 198 3.83 -15.27 1.13
C THR A 198 5.29 -14.85 1.28
N VAL A 199 5.49 -13.55 1.46
CA VAL A 199 6.76 -12.90 1.78
C VAL A 199 6.75 -12.60 3.28
N THR A 200 7.47 -13.40 4.07
CA THR A 200 7.47 -13.28 5.53
C THR A 200 8.46 -12.24 6.06
N SER A 201 9.39 -11.77 5.21
CA SER A 201 10.37 -10.75 5.57
C SER A 201 10.59 -9.79 4.41
N SER A 202 10.51 -8.50 4.72
CA SER A 202 10.93 -7.41 3.83
C SER A 202 12.29 -6.90 4.28
N SER A 203 13.33 -7.44 3.68
CA SER A 203 14.63 -6.77 3.72
C SER A 203 14.77 -6.02 2.41
N ALA A 204 15.24 -4.77 2.49
CA ALA A 204 15.62 -3.99 1.32
C ALA A 204 16.55 -4.78 0.38
N ASN A 205 17.26 -5.80 0.91
CA ASN A 205 18.27 -6.61 0.23
C ASN A 205 17.85 -8.05 -0.16
N THR A 206 16.58 -8.43 -0.01
CA THR A 206 16.19 -9.83 -0.24
C THR A 206 15.10 -9.93 -1.29
N ASN A 207 15.48 -10.47 -2.45
CA ASN A 207 14.52 -10.90 -3.44
C ASN A 207 13.86 -12.21 -3.00
N THR A 208 12.55 -12.26 -3.16
CA THR A 208 11.75 -13.48 -3.16
C THR A 208 11.61 -13.98 -4.59
N THR A 209 11.52 -15.30 -4.75
CA THR A 209 11.32 -15.95 -6.05
C THR A 209 10.07 -16.79 -6.06
N ILE A 210 9.31 -16.73 -7.16
CA ILE A 210 8.26 -17.69 -7.48
C ILE A 210 8.70 -18.54 -8.67
N HIS A 211 8.48 -19.85 -8.58
CA HIS A 211 8.75 -20.79 -9.67
C HIS A 211 7.44 -21.13 -10.38
N ILE A 212 7.39 -20.88 -11.68
CA ILE A 212 6.26 -21.23 -12.55
C ILE A 212 6.74 -22.40 -13.41
N SER A 213 6.14 -23.57 -13.21
CA SER A 213 6.59 -24.80 -13.87
C SER A 213 5.45 -25.62 -14.50
N GLY A 214 5.80 -26.37 -15.54
CA GLY A 214 4.94 -27.39 -16.16
C GLY A 214 3.70 -26.87 -16.89
N SER A 215 3.50 -25.56 -16.97
CA SER A 215 2.29 -24.94 -17.56
C SER A 215 2.59 -24.13 -18.82
N LEU A 216 3.87 -23.94 -19.16
CA LEU A 216 4.29 -23.16 -20.32
C LEU A 216 4.65 -24.07 -21.49
N MET A 217 4.51 -23.54 -22.70
CA MET A 217 4.85 -24.21 -23.95
C MET A 217 6.14 -23.61 -24.53
N PRO A 218 6.98 -24.39 -25.25
CA PRO A 218 8.21 -23.89 -25.88
C PRO A 218 7.92 -22.86 -26.96
N ARG A 219 8.81 -21.87 -27.10
CA ARG A 219 8.74 -20.77 -28.09
C ARG A 219 7.44 -19.95 -28.03
N VAL A 220 6.81 -19.82 -26.87
CA VAL A 220 5.58 -19.03 -26.69
C VAL A 220 5.87 -17.83 -25.79
N SER A 221 5.28 -16.68 -26.16
CA SER A 221 5.34 -15.47 -25.34
C SER A 221 4.25 -15.45 -24.26
N TYR A 222 4.63 -15.06 -23.05
CA TYR A 222 3.75 -14.92 -21.89
C TYR A 222 3.94 -13.54 -21.24
N ASP A 223 2.86 -13.05 -20.65
CA ASP A 223 2.87 -11.90 -19.75
C ASP A 223 2.50 -12.42 -18.34
N VAL A 224 3.40 -12.22 -17.38
CA VAL A 224 3.17 -12.54 -15.96
C VAL A 224 2.78 -11.26 -15.24
N TYR A 225 1.59 -11.24 -14.68
CA TYR A 225 1.06 -10.13 -13.90
C TYR A 225 1.21 -10.42 -12.41
N LEU A 226 1.71 -9.45 -11.64
CA LEU A 226 1.92 -9.57 -10.21
C LEU A 226 1.31 -8.38 -9.45
N THR A 227 0.72 -8.64 -8.29
CA THR A 227 0.32 -7.61 -7.32
C THR A 227 0.55 -8.14 -5.91
N ALA A 228 0.52 -7.26 -4.92
CA ALA A 228 0.77 -7.64 -3.54
C ALA A 228 -0.27 -7.03 -2.58
N ARG A 229 -0.48 -7.71 -1.46
CA ARG A 229 -1.24 -7.23 -0.32
C ARG A 229 -0.43 -7.47 0.95
N ASP A 230 -0.30 -6.47 1.80
CA ASP A 230 0.41 -6.61 3.07
C ASP A 230 -0.40 -7.42 4.11
N VAL A 231 0.13 -7.51 5.33
CA VAL A 231 -0.52 -8.19 6.46
C VAL A 231 -1.74 -7.41 6.98
N ALA A 232 -1.76 -6.09 6.85
CA ALA A 232 -2.85 -5.22 7.27
C ALA A 232 -4.03 -5.19 6.27
N GLY A 233 -3.84 -5.73 5.07
CA GLY A 233 -4.82 -5.80 4.00
C GLY A 233 -4.70 -4.71 2.94
N ASN A 234 -3.70 -3.82 3.02
CA ASN A 234 -3.48 -2.79 2.02
C ASN A 234 -2.97 -3.42 0.71
N VAL A 235 -3.57 -3.03 -0.41
CA VAL A 235 -3.22 -3.55 -1.74
C VAL A 235 -2.32 -2.56 -2.46
N MET A 236 -1.29 -3.08 -3.11
CA MET A 236 -0.33 -2.31 -3.90
C MET A 236 -0.99 -1.32 -4.87
N VAL A 237 -0.48 -0.08 -4.85
CA VAL A 237 -0.97 1.02 -5.70
C VAL A 237 -0.33 0.95 -7.09
N GLY A 238 -1.07 1.34 -8.13
CA GLY A 238 -0.57 1.41 -9.51
C GLY A 238 -0.95 0.23 -10.40
N GLY A 239 -1.70 -0.75 -9.87
CA GLY A 239 -2.16 -1.92 -10.62
C GLY A 239 -1.16 -3.08 -10.58
N ALA A 240 -1.36 -4.07 -11.45
CA ALA A 240 -0.46 -5.23 -11.52
C ALA A 240 0.81 -4.91 -12.32
N ALA A 241 1.98 -5.23 -11.76
CA ALA A 241 3.24 -5.21 -12.49
C ALA A 241 3.25 -6.31 -13.56
N THR A 242 3.94 -6.08 -14.68
CA THR A 242 3.98 -7.02 -15.80
C THR A 242 5.42 -7.44 -16.11
N VAL A 243 5.65 -8.74 -16.21
CA VAL A 243 6.91 -9.35 -16.65
C VAL A 243 6.65 -10.09 -17.94
N ARG A 244 7.23 -9.63 -19.04
CA ARG A 244 7.12 -10.27 -20.35
C ARG A 244 8.27 -11.24 -20.59
N VAL A 245 7.95 -12.41 -21.12
CA VAL A 245 8.91 -13.50 -21.34
C VAL A 245 8.53 -14.31 -22.57
N THR A 246 9.53 -14.81 -23.29
CA THR A 246 9.34 -15.84 -24.31
C THR A 246 10.11 -17.07 -23.87
N THR A 247 9.44 -18.23 -23.83
CA THR A 247 10.08 -19.49 -23.48
C THR A 247 11.09 -19.93 -24.53
N ARG A 248 12.06 -20.73 -24.12
CA ARG A 248 13.11 -21.22 -25.01
C ARG A 248 12.58 -22.26 -25.99
N ASP A 249 13.30 -22.35 -27.10
CA ASP A 249 13.27 -23.52 -27.96
C ASP A 249 14.13 -24.64 -27.37
N ASP A 250 13.57 -25.84 -27.28
CA ASP A 250 14.27 -27.06 -26.91
C ASP A 250 14.33 -28.09 -28.05
N THR A 251 13.82 -27.75 -29.23
CA THR A 251 13.88 -28.64 -30.40
C THR A 251 15.24 -28.55 -31.08
N PRO A 252 16.07 -29.62 -31.07
CA PRO A 252 17.34 -29.59 -31.79
C PRO A 252 17.10 -29.48 -33.30
N PRO A 253 18.00 -28.83 -34.06
CA PRO A 253 17.95 -28.91 -35.50
C PRO A 253 18.16 -30.37 -35.94
N ALA A 254 17.29 -30.84 -36.83
CA ALA A 254 17.43 -32.13 -37.48
C ALA A 254 17.66 -31.93 -38.98
N PHE A 255 18.55 -32.72 -39.57
CA PHE A 255 18.64 -32.80 -41.02
C PHE A 255 17.37 -33.42 -41.58
N ARG A 256 17.02 -33.06 -42.82
CA ARG A 256 15.98 -33.77 -43.57
C ARG A 256 16.45 -35.19 -43.90
N ASP A 257 15.52 -36.11 -44.11
CA ASP A 257 15.83 -37.53 -44.37
C ASP A 257 16.83 -37.75 -45.54
N ASP A 258 16.85 -36.85 -46.53
CA ASP A 258 17.77 -36.87 -47.67
C ASP A 258 19.04 -36.01 -47.48
N SER A 259 19.37 -35.66 -46.23
CA SER A 259 20.51 -34.80 -45.90
C SER A 259 21.25 -35.23 -44.61
N PRO A 260 22.57 -34.96 -44.51
CA PRO A 260 23.44 -34.50 -45.60
C PRO A 260 23.59 -35.57 -46.69
N SER A 261 23.68 -35.15 -47.95
CA SER A 261 23.89 -36.05 -49.10
C SER A 261 25.07 -35.60 -49.96
N MET A 262 25.69 -36.58 -50.64
CA MET A 262 26.83 -36.34 -51.50
C MET A 262 26.38 -36.22 -52.96
N LEU A 263 26.71 -35.10 -53.61
CA LEU A 263 26.37 -34.87 -55.01
C LEU A 263 27.30 -35.64 -55.97
N VAL A 264 26.83 -35.83 -57.20
CA VAL A 264 27.47 -36.64 -58.25
C VAL A 264 28.97 -36.36 -58.36
N GLY A 265 29.78 -37.40 -58.20
CA GLY A 265 31.24 -37.34 -58.29
C GLY A 265 31.98 -37.18 -56.95
N GLY A 266 31.27 -37.07 -55.82
CA GLY A 266 31.88 -37.11 -54.49
C GLY A 266 32.66 -35.86 -54.06
N ARG A 267 32.54 -34.77 -54.82
CA ARG A 267 33.31 -33.53 -54.60
C ARG A 267 32.54 -32.41 -53.92
N VAL A 268 31.22 -32.56 -53.78
CA VAL A 268 30.33 -31.56 -53.17
C VAL A 268 29.35 -32.28 -52.25
N ALA A 269 29.22 -31.80 -51.01
CA ALA A 269 28.18 -32.22 -50.08
C ALA A 269 27.08 -31.17 -50.03
N GLN A 270 25.82 -31.60 -50.05
CA GLN A 270 24.66 -30.76 -49.82
C GLN A 270 24.15 -30.99 -48.40
N VAL A 271 23.88 -29.89 -47.70
CA VAL A 271 23.38 -29.88 -46.32
C VAL A 271 22.13 -29.01 -46.31
N ALA A 272 20.99 -29.57 -45.88
CA ALA A 272 19.69 -28.91 -45.83
C ALA A 272 18.88 -29.35 -44.60
#